data_AF-A0A848YFV5-F1
#
_entry.id   AF-A0A848YFV5-F1
#
_cell.length_a   1.000
_cell.length_b   1.000
_cell.length_c   1.000
_cell.angle_alpha   90.00
_cell.angle_beta   90.00
_cell.angle_gamma   90.00
#
_symmetry.space_group_name_H-M   'P 1'
#
loop_
_entity.id
_entity.type
_entity.pdbx_description
1 polymer ?
#
loop_
_entity_poly.entity_id
_entity_poly.type
_entity_poly.pdbx_seq_one_letter_code
_entity_poly.pdbx_strand_id
1 'polypeptide(L)'
;VYGSISEVDEPLDMIDIFRNAEAAGQITDEALTLSPLPKVIWMQLTIINNEAAKRAEDAGLKVVMNRCPKMEYGKLCGEWGWMGANSGRITSRRGTITGDRIQSLGISKAVS
;
A
#
# COMPACT_ATOMS: atom_id res chain seq x y z
N VAL A 1 -6.23 11.68 14.18
CA VAL A 1 -6.83 10.33 14.20
C VAL A 1 -8.33 10.53 14.08
N TYR A 2 -8.95 9.90 13.08
CA TYR A 2 -10.38 10.00 12.80
C TYR A 2 -11.12 8.76 13.29
N GLY A 3 -12.43 8.85 13.47
CA GLY A 3 -13.30 7.75 13.89
C GLY A 3 -13.66 6.80 12.75
N SER A 4 -13.75 7.32 11.52
CA SER A 4 -14.08 6.57 10.30
C SER A 4 -13.32 7.11 9.09
N ILE A 5 -13.41 6.42 7.95
CA ILE A 5 -12.75 6.84 6.71
C ILE A 5 -13.51 8.01 6.08
N SER A 6 -14.83 8.05 6.26
CA SER A 6 -15.70 9.12 5.78
C SER A 6 -15.48 10.48 6.46
N GLU A 7 -14.81 10.53 7.62
CA GLU A 7 -14.45 11.78 8.31
C GLU A 7 -13.22 12.47 7.69
N VAL A 8 -12.56 11.84 6.70
CA VAL A 8 -11.41 12.43 6.03
C VAL A 8 -11.87 13.28 4.84
N ASP A 9 -11.69 14.60 4.94
CA ASP A 9 -12.11 15.56 3.90
C ASP A 9 -11.20 15.57 2.65
N GLU A 10 -10.03 14.90 2.72
CA GLU A 10 -9.06 14.86 1.62
C GLU A 10 -9.20 13.58 0.77
N PRO A 11 -8.94 13.65 -0.54
CA PRO A 11 -8.94 12.46 -1.39
C PRO A 11 -7.86 11.47 -0.96
N LEU A 12 -8.26 10.22 -0.74
CA LEU A 12 -7.36 9.15 -0.31
C LEU A 12 -6.81 8.41 -1.52
N ASP A 13 -5.49 8.29 -1.65
CA ASP A 13 -4.87 7.49 -2.72
C ASP A 13 -4.89 5.99 -2.39
N MET A 14 -4.67 5.63 -1.12
CA MET A 14 -4.53 4.25 -0.68
C MET A 14 -5.14 4.07 0.72
N ILE A 15 -5.83 2.96 0.94
CA ILE A 15 -6.31 2.54 2.26
C ILE A 15 -5.47 1.34 2.70
N ASP A 16 -4.67 1.54 3.75
CA ASP A 16 -3.77 0.53 4.32
C ASP A 16 -4.39 -0.08 5.58
N ILE A 17 -4.73 -1.37 5.51
CA ILE A 17 -5.56 -2.07 6.48
C ILE A 17 -4.69 -2.96 7.37
N PHE A 18 -4.67 -2.63 8.67
CA PHE A 18 -3.99 -3.38 9.73
C PHE A 18 -4.94 -4.24 10.58
N ARG A 19 -6.25 -4.25 10.26
CA ARG A 19 -7.26 -5.06 10.97
C ARG A 19 -7.39 -6.44 10.33
N ASN A 20 -7.95 -7.39 11.08
CA ASN A 20 -8.15 -8.78 10.63
C ASN A 20 -8.97 -8.88 9.32
N ALA A 21 -8.98 -10.07 8.70
CA ALA A 21 -9.60 -10.29 7.39
C ALA A 21 -11.08 -9.92 7.34
N GLU A 22 -11.85 -10.17 8.41
CA GLU A 22 -13.27 -9.81 8.48
C GLU A 22 -13.47 -8.29 8.47
N ALA A 23 -12.77 -7.58 9.36
CA ALA A 23 -12.81 -6.13 9.40
C ALA A 23 -12.23 -5.49 8.13
N ALA A 24 -11.26 -6.12 7.47
CA ALA A 24 -10.75 -5.67 6.17
C ALA A 24 -11.84 -5.70 5.09
N GLY A 25 -12.76 -6.67 5.15
CA GLY A 25 -13.93 -6.71 4.28
C GLY A 25 -14.84 -5.51 4.51
N GLN A 26 -15.20 -5.24 5.76
CA GLN A 26 -16.05 -4.08 6.12
C GLN A 26 -15.41 -2.74 5.73
N ILE A 27 -14.10 -2.60 5.96
CA ILE A 27 -13.35 -1.39 5.56
C ILE A 27 -13.31 -1.25 4.03
N THR A 28 -13.17 -2.35 3.31
CA THR A 28 -13.21 -2.32 1.83
C THR A 28 -14.59 -1.86 1.35
N ASP A 29 -15.65 -2.33 1.99
CA ASP A 29 -17.01 -1.90 1.64
C ASP A 29 -17.22 -0.42 1.95
N GLU A 30 -16.72 0.09 3.08
CA GLU A 30 -16.72 1.53 3.40
C GLU A 30 -15.94 2.35 2.36
N ALA A 31 -14.75 1.87 1.97
CA ALA A 31 -13.90 2.52 0.96
C ALA A 31 -14.61 2.70 -0.39
N LEU A 32 -15.45 1.74 -0.77
CA LEU A 32 -16.22 1.78 -2.02
C LEU A 32 -17.37 2.80 -2.00
N THR A 33 -17.71 3.35 -0.83
CA THR A 33 -18.70 4.44 -0.71
C THR A 33 -18.09 5.83 -0.92
N LEU A 34 -16.76 5.94 -0.96
CA LEU A 34 -16.07 7.22 -1.07
C LEU A 34 -16.18 7.81 -2.49
N SER A 35 -16.18 9.14 -2.56
CA SER A 35 -16.10 9.88 -3.80
C SER A 35 -15.16 11.08 -3.61
N PRO A 36 -13.97 11.11 -4.24
CA PRO A 36 -13.46 10.14 -5.22
C PRO A 36 -13.07 8.79 -4.59
N LEU A 37 -13.15 7.72 -5.39
CA LEU A 37 -12.67 6.40 -5.00
C LEU A 37 -11.14 6.41 -4.79
N PRO A 38 -10.62 5.65 -3.81
CA PRO A 38 -9.19 5.46 -3.67
C PRO A 38 -8.63 4.65 -4.84
N LYS A 39 -7.32 4.70 -5.03
CA LYS A 39 -6.64 3.96 -6.12
C LYS A 39 -6.28 2.54 -5.71
N VAL A 40 -6.01 2.32 -4.43
CA VAL A 40 -5.48 1.06 -3.90
C VAL A 40 -6.11 0.69 -2.56
N ILE A 41 -6.54 -0.56 -2.41
CA ILE A 41 -6.76 -1.21 -1.11
C ILE A 41 -5.55 -2.08 -0.81
N TRP A 42 -4.93 -1.86 0.34
CA TRP A 42 -3.75 -2.60 0.78
C TRP A 42 -4.06 -3.33 2.09
N MET A 43 -4.05 -4.66 2.06
CA MET A 43 -4.20 -5.50 3.24
C MET A 43 -2.82 -5.98 3.69
N GLN A 44 -2.48 -5.66 4.94
CA GLN A 44 -1.17 -5.95 5.52
C GLN A 44 -0.87 -7.45 5.64
N LEU A 45 0.31 -7.77 6.16
CA LEU A 45 0.75 -9.15 6.38
C LEU A 45 -0.31 -9.96 7.14
N THR A 46 -0.49 -11.21 6.70
CA THR A 46 -1.47 -12.18 7.23
C THR A 46 -2.95 -11.83 7.03
N ILE A 47 -3.27 -10.68 6.43
CA ILE A 47 -4.64 -10.27 6.15
C ILE A 47 -4.95 -10.58 4.68
N ILE A 48 -5.86 -11.54 4.48
CA ILE A 48 -6.30 -12.03 3.17
C ILE A 48 -7.81 -12.11 3.19
N ASN A 49 -8.47 -11.40 2.27
CA ASN A 49 -9.92 -11.48 2.06
C ASN A 49 -10.22 -11.42 0.55
N ASN A 50 -10.39 -12.59 -0.06
CA ASN A 50 -10.58 -12.71 -1.51
C ASN A 50 -11.94 -12.14 -1.97
N GLU A 51 -12.97 -12.21 -1.13
CA GLU A 51 -14.29 -11.69 -1.48
C GLU A 51 -14.29 -10.16 -1.52
N ALA A 52 -13.66 -9.53 -0.52
CA ALA A 52 -13.45 -8.09 -0.49
C ALA A 52 -12.55 -7.63 -1.64
N ALA A 53 -11.47 -8.37 -1.91
CA ALA A 53 -10.60 -8.09 -3.05
C ALA A 53 -11.39 -8.09 -4.36
N LYS A 54 -12.23 -9.11 -4.59
CA LYS A 54 -13.08 -9.19 -5.77
C LYS A 54 -14.02 -7.98 -5.90
N ARG A 55 -14.69 -7.58 -4.81
CA ARG A 55 -15.59 -6.40 -4.83
C ARG A 55 -14.84 -5.11 -5.17
N ALA A 56 -13.65 -4.93 -4.61
CA ALA A 56 -12.81 -3.76 -4.90
C ALA A 56 -12.29 -3.76 -6.35
N GLU A 57 -11.85 -4.91 -6.86
CA GLU A 57 -11.40 -5.05 -8.25
C GLU A 57 -12.54 -4.84 -9.25
N ASP A 58 -13.74 -5.37 -8.96
CA ASP A 58 -14.94 -5.17 -9.78
C ASP A 58 -15.34 -3.67 -9.83
N ALA A 59 -14.99 -2.89 -8.80
CA ALA A 59 -15.16 -1.44 -8.75
C ALA A 59 -13.97 -0.64 -9.36
N GLY A 60 -12.95 -1.34 -9.90
CA GLY A 60 -11.81 -0.72 -10.59
C GLY A 60 -10.63 -0.35 -9.69
N LEU A 61 -10.64 -0.73 -8.41
CA LEU A 61 -9.52 -0.50 -7.49
C LEU A 61 -8.44 -1.57 -7.67
N LYS A 62 -7.19 -1.21 -7.38
CA LYS A 62 -6.11 -2.21 -7.24
C LYS A 62 -6.13 -2.78 -5.84
N VAL A 63 -5.96 -4.10 -5.70
CA VAL A 63 -5.90 -4.76 -4.40
C VAL A 63 -4.55 -5.43 -4.21
N VAL A 64 -3.94 -5.19 -3.04
CA VAL A 64 -2.73 -5.87 -2.58
C VAL A 64 -3.05 -6.57 -1.27
N MET A 65 -2.75 -7.87 -1.16
CA MET A 65 -2.98 -8.64 0.06
C MET A 65 -1.70 -9.30 0.56
N ASN A 66 -1.58 -9.47 1.89
CA ASN A 66 -0.46 -10.13 2.54
C ASN A 66 0.90 -9.55 2.13
N ARG A 67 1.01 -8.22 2.16
CA ARG A 67 2.24 -7.46 1.87
C ARG A 67 2.37 -6.30 2.83
N CYS A 68 3.61 -5.86 3.09
CA CYS A 68 3.87 -4.68 3.89
C CYS A 68 4.49 -3.58 3.00
N PRO A 69 3.93 -2.37 2.90
CA PRO A 69 4.46 -1.28 2.08
C PRO A 69 5.92 -0.96 2.42
N LYS A 70 6.30 -1.00 3.71
CA LYS A 70 7.68 -0.81 4.16
C LYS A 70 8.64 -1.83 3.55
N MET A 71 8.24 -3.10 3.53
CA MET A 71 9.04 -4.18 2.95
C MET A 71 9.08 -4.08 1.43
N GLU A 72 7.93 -3.89 0.79
CA GLU A 72 7.84 -3.80 -0.67
C GLU A 72 8.60 -2.58 -1.20
N TYR A 73 8.51 -1.43 -0.54
CA TYR A 73 9.31 -0.25 -0.87
C TYR A 73 10.81 -0.55 -0.77
N GLY A 74 11.27 -1.17 0.33
CA GLY A 74 12.68 -1.51 0.52
C GLY A 74 13.24 -2.48 -0.55
N LYS A 75 12.42 -3.42 -1.02
CA LYS A 75 12.75 -4.28 -2.17
C LYS A 75 12.83 -3.49 -3.47
N LEU A 76 11.86 -2.62 -3.73
CA LEU A 76 11.70 -1.92 -5.01
C LEU A 76 12.71 -0.78 -5.20
N CYS A 77 13.09 -0.07 -4.14
CA CYS A 77 14.03 1.05 -4.20
C CYS A 77 15.52 0.64 -4.13
N GLY A 78 15.81 -0.66 -3.98
CA GLY A 78 17.16 -1.22 -3.91
C GLY A 78 17.82 -1.23 -2.52
N GLU A 79 17.17 -0.63 -1.51
CA GLU A 79 17.66 -0.55 -0.12
C GLU A 79 18.02 -1.93 0.45
N TRP A 80 17.15 -2.92 0.28
CA TRP A 80 17.36 -4.26 0.85
C TRP A 80 18.56 -4.98 0.24
N GLY A 81 18.73 -4.87 -1.08
CA GLY A 81 19.88 -5.45 -1.76
C GLY A 81 21.19 -4.81 -1.29
N TRP A 82 21.18 -3.51 -0.97
CA TRP A 82 22.35 -2.82 -0.46
C TRP A 82 22.68 -3.18 0.99
N MET A 83 21.68 -3.38 1.85
CA MET A 83 21.86 -3.80 3.24
C MET A 83 22.13 -5.30 3.42
N GLY A 84 22.21 -6.08 2.33
CA GLY A 84 22.38 -7.54 2.40
C GLY A 84 21.12 -8.31 2.83
N ALA A 85 19.95 -7.67 2.81
CA ALA A 85 18.66 -8.31 3.05
C ALA A 85 18.10 -8.93 1.76
N ASN A 86 17.28 -9.98 1.91
CA ASN A 86 16.71 -10.68 0.76
C ASN A 86 15.64 -9.84 0.05
N SER A 87 16.01 -9.20 -1.07
CA SER A 87 15.09 -8.43 -1.92
C SER A 87 14.13 -9.29 -2.75
N GLY A 88 14.36 -10.60 -2.86
CA GLY A 88 13.64 -11.51 -3.76
C GLY A 88 13.95 -11.29 -5.24
N ARG A 89 14.90 -10.41 -5.58
CA ARG A 89 15.27 -10.05 -6.96
C ARG A 89 16.73 -10.38 -7.22
N ILE A 90 16.97 -11.36 -8.08
CA ILE A 90 18.31 -11.69 -8.58
C ILE A 90 18.64 -10.78 -9.76
N THR A 91 19.75 -10.06 -9.70
CA THR A 91 20.20 -9.20 -10.80
C THR A 91 21.72 -9.08 -10.84
N SER A 92 22.30 -9.01 -12.04
CA SER A 92 23.73 -8.76 -12.27
C SER A 92 24.08 -7.28 -12.34
N ARG A 93 23.08 -6.38 -12.31
CA ARG A 93 23.30 -4.94 -12.31
C ARG A 93 23.72 -4.49 -10.92
N ARG A 94 24.70 -3.58 -10.84
CA ARG A 94 25.06 -2.92 -9.58
C ARG A 94 23.82 -2.22 -9.02
N GLY A 95 23.46 -2.55 -7.78
CA GLY A 95 22.35 -1.92 -7.09
C GLY A 95 22.63 -0.43 -6.86
N THR A 96 21.70 0.41 -7.31
CA THR A 96 21.69 1.84 -6.98
C THR A 96 20.61 2.04 -5.92
N ILE A 97 20.93 2.71 -4.82
CA ILE A 97 19.90 3.17 -3.89
C ILE A 97 19.19 4.34 -4.55
N THR A 98 17.86 4.32 -4.53
CA THR A 98 17.07 5.45 -5.01
C THR A 98 17.00 6.49 -3.88
N GLY A 99 17.66 7.64 -4.05
CA GLY A 99 17.75 8.71 -3.04
C GLY A 99 19.09 8.77 -2.31
N ASP A 100 19.22 9.72 -1.37
CA ASP A 100 20.44 9.96 -0.58
C ASP A 100 20.47 9.18 0.75
N ARG A 101 19.31 8.72 1.21
CA ARG A 101 19.11 8.01 2.49
C ARG A 101 18.15 6.83 2.34
N ILE A 102 18.13 5.97 3.37
CA ILE A 102 17.16 4.87 3.52
C ILE A 102 15.74 5.43 3.44
N GLN A 103 14.95 4.96 2.46
CA GLN A 103 13.56 5.37 2.24
C GLN A 103 13.34 6.88 2.17
N SER A 104 14.21 7.55 1.41
CA SER A 104 14.25 9.01 1.30
C SER A 104 13.38 9.61 0.20
N LEU A 105 12.72 8.80 -0.63
CA LEU A 105 11.69 9.29 -1.54
C LEU A 105 10.42 9.59 -0.73
N GLY A 106 10.44 10.70 -0.01
CA GLY A 106 9.24 11.26 0.59
C GLY A 106 8.32 11.84 -0.49
N ILE A 107 7.06 12.08 -0.10
CA ILE A 107 6.12 12.87 -0.90
C ILE A 107 6.68 14.29 -0.95
N SER A 108 7.43 14.63 -1.99
CA SER A 108 7.62 16.04 -2.34
C SER A 108 6.22 16.57 -2.63
N LYS A 109 5.72 17.52 -1.84
CA LYS A 109 4.49 18.25 -2.18
C LYS A 109 4.63 18.70 -3.63
N ALA A 110 3.77 18.21 -4.51
CA ALA A 110 3.61 18.82 -5.80
C ALA A 110 3.31 20.30 -5.51
N VAL A 111 4.22 21.17 -5.93
CA VAL A 111 4.00 22.61 -5.88
C VAL A 111 2.80 22.88 -6.77
N SER A 112 1.77 23.47 -6.17
CA SER A 112 0.55 23.97 -6.82
C SER A 112 0.84 24.93 -7.96
#